data_AF-A0A432HXS6-F1
#
_entry.id   AF-A0A432HXS6-F1
#
_cell.length_a   1.000
_cell.length_b   1.000
_cell.length_c   1.000
_cell.angle_alpha   90.00
_cell.angle_beta   90.00
_cell.angle_gamma   90.00
#
_symmetry.space_group_name_H-M   'P 1'
#
loop_
_entity.id
_entity.type
_entity.pdbx_description
1 polymer ?
#
loop_
_entity_poly.entity_id
_entity_poly.type
_entity_poly.pdbx_seq_one_letter_code
_entity_poly.pdbx_strand_id
1 'polypeptide(L)' 'MRHGDVTQIGHEFPDDPADRLIVATAMLESAALVTKDARIRRYSAVETIW' A
#
# COMPACT_ATOMS: atom_id res chain seq x y z
N MET A 1 -14.17 4.36 15.68
CA MET A 1 -13.32 3.63 14.72
C MET A 1 -12.88 4.66 13.69
N ARG A 2 -11.63 5.13 13.72
CA ARG A 2 -11.16 6.15 12.77
C ARG A 2 -11.03 5.48 11.41
N HIS A 3 -11.84 5.88 10.43
CA HIS A 3 -11.51 5.62 9.03
C HIS A 3 -10.14 6.28 8.80
N GLY A 4 -9.10 5.47 8.65
CA GLY A 4 -7.80 5.95 8.23
C GLY A 4 -7.98 6.63 6.89
N ASP A 5 -7.50 7.87 6.79
CA ASP A 5 -7.55 8.66 5.58
C ASP A 5 -6.75 7.91 4.49
N VAL A 6 -7.46 7.32 3.52
CA VAL A 6 -6.85 6.58 2.39
C VAL A 6 -5.98 7.47 1.50
N THR A 7 -5.98 8.78 1.74
CA THR A 7 -5.18 9.76 1.00
C THR A 7 -3.74 9.87 1.48
N GLN A 8 -3.35 9.21 2.59
CA GLN A 8 -2.00 9.32 3.13
C GLN A 8 -1.34 7.95 3.39
N ILE A 9 -0.26 7.67 2.65
CA ILE A 9 0.67 6.59 2.98
C ILE A 9 1.58 7.07 4.12
N GLY A 10 1.46 6.41 5.28
CA GLY A 10 2.20 6.74 6.49
C GLY A 10 3.72 6.66 6.30
N HIS A 11 4.46 7.32 7.20
CA HIS A 11 5.94 7.38 7.18
C HIS A 11 6.64 6.02 7.39
N GLU A 12 5.88 4.97 7.74
CA GLU A 12 6.41 3.61 7.93
C GLU A 12 6.55 2.84 6.59
N PHE A 13 5.95 3.34 5.51
CA PHE A 13 6.05 2.74 4.19
C PHE A 13 7.35 3.17 3.47
N PRO A 14 7.95 2.30 2.61
CA PRO A 14 9.11 2.66 1.81
C PRO A 14 9.06 4.04 1.14
N ASP A 15 10.20 4.73 1.16
CA ASP A 15 10.36 6.07 0.56
C ASP A 15 10.47 6.06 -0.98
N ASP A 16 10.34 4.90 -1.62
CA ASP A 16 10.35 4.82 -3.07
C ASP A 16 9.07 5.46 -3.66
N PRO A 17 9.19 6.50 -4.51
CA PRO A 17 8.02 7.19 -5.05
C PRO A 17 7.12 6.30 -5.91
N ALA A 18 7.67 5.31 -6.61
CA ALA A 18 6.89 4.42 -7.45
C ALA A 18 6.11 3.40 -6.60
N ASP A 19 6.73 2.80 -5.59
CA ASP A 19 6.06 1.93 -4.62
C ASP A 19 4.87 2.65 -3.97
N ARG A 20 5.05 3.93 -3.61
CA ARG A 20 3.99 4.77 -3.03
C ARG A 20 2.82 4.97 -3.97
N LEU A 21 3.07 5.29 -5.25
CA LEU A 21 1.99 5.47 -6.22
C LEU A 21 1.25 4.16 -6.46
N ILE A 22 1.96 3.05 -6.64
CA ILE A 22 1.37 1.73 -6.87
C ILE A 22 0.46 1.31 -5.70
N VAL A 23 0.94 1.44 -4.46
CA VAL A 23 0.16 1.08 -3.28
C VAL A 23 -1.03 2.02 -3.08
N ALA A 24 -0.85 3.33 -3.27
CA ALA A 24 -1.95 4.29 -3.16
C ALA A 24 -3.06 3.99 -4.18
N THR A 25 -2.69 3.67 -5.43
CA THR A 25 -3.65 3.28 -6.46
C THR A 25 -4.38 1.98 -6.07
N ALA A 26 -3.67 0.96 -5.61
CA ALA A 26 -4.32 -0.29 -5.17
C ALA A 26 -5.31 -0.06 -4.02
N MET A 27 -4.94 0.78 -3.05
CA MET A 27 -5.83 1.16 -1.94
C MET A 27 -7.05 1.96 -2.42
N LEU A 28 -6.87 2.93 -3.33
CA LEU A 28 -7.95 3.75 -3.87
C LEU A 28 -8.97 2.91 -4.66
N GLU A 29 -8.48 1.96 -5.46
CA GLU A 29 -9.30 1.09 -6.30
C GLU A 29 -9.83 -0.15 -5.55
N SER A 30 -9.51 -0.29 -4.26
CA SER A 30 -9.83 -1.50 -3.46
C SER A 30 -9.36 -2.79 -4.15
N ALA A 31 -8.20 -2.73 -4.81
CA ALA A 31 -7.62 -3.84 -5.56
C ALA A 31 -6.49 -4.51 -4.76
N ALA A 32 -6.38 -5.84 -4.90
CA ALA A 32 -5.22 -6.56 -4.38
C ALA A 32 -3.97 -6.30 -5.25
N LEU A 33 -2.83 -6.10 -4.61
CA LEU A 33 -1.56 -5.82 -5.29
C LEU A 33 -0.73 -7.09 -5.50
N VAL A 34 -0.42 -7.41 -6.75
CA VAL A 34 0.50 -8.51 -7.09
C VAL A 34 1.95 -8.01 -6.99
N THR A 35 2.74 -8.53 -6.04
CA THR A 35 4.13 -8.07 -5.85
C THR A 35 5.04 -9.07 -5.14
N LYS A 36 6.29 -9.21 -5.62
CA LYS A 36 7.33 -10.03 -4.97
C LYS A 36 7.90 -9.37 -3.73
N ASP A 37 7.80 -8.04 -3.69
CA ASP A 37 8.52 -7.20 -2.75
C ASP A 37 8.10 -7.54 -1.32
N ALA A 38 9.05 -8.02 -0.54
CA ALA A 38 8.81 -8.45 0.84
C ALA A 38 8.54 -7.28 1.79
N ARG A 39 8.91 -6.04 1.43
CA ARG A 39 8.59 -4.84 2.22
C ARG A 39 7.13 -4.47 2.02
N ILE A 40 6.65 -4.46 0.77
CA ILE A 40 5.24 -4.16 0.46
C ILE A 40 4.32 -5.24 1.02
N ARG A 41 4.67 -6.53 0.89
CA ARG A 41 3.88 -7.65 1.48
C ARG A 41 3.76 -7.61 3.01
N ARG A 42 4.60 -6.85 3.72
CA ARG A 42 4.51 -6.65 5.17
C ARG A 42 3.65 -5.45 5.56
N TYR A 43 3.26 -4.61 4.60
CA TYR A 43 2.45 -3.43 4.86
C TYR A 43 0.97 -3.81 4.90
N SER A 44 0.38 -3.84 6.11
CA SER A 44 -0.95 -4.38 6.35
C SER A 44 -2.11 -3.54 5.78
N ALA A 45 -1.84 -2.34 5.25
CA ALA A 45 -2.88 -1.46 4.73
C ALA A 45 -3.29 -1.77 3.28
N VAL A 46 -2.60 -2.69 2.60
CA VAL A 46 -2.93 -3.14 1.24
C VAL A 46 -2.91 -4.68 1.20
N GLU A 47 -3.94 -5.28 0.60
CA GLU A 47 -3.96 -6.72 0.34
C GLU A 47 -2.92 -7.04 -0.74
N THR A 48 -2.11 -8.08 -0.53
CA THR A 48 -1.11 -8.53 -1.50
C THR A 48 -1.33 -9.97 -1.89
N ILE A 49 -1.09 -10.27 -3.17
CA ILE A 49 -1.14 -11.62 -3.74
C ILE A 49 0.24 -11.93 -4.33
N TRP A 50 0.72 -13.16 -4.13
CA TRP A 50 2.03 -13.61 -4.61
C TRP A 50 1.98 -15.01 -5.19
#